data_AF-A0A952E6W9-F1
#
_entry.id   AF-A0A952E6W9-F1
#
_cell.length_a   1.000
_cell.length_b   1.000
_cell.length_c   1.000
_cell.angle_alpha   90.00
_cell.angle_beta   90.00
_cell.angle_gamma   90.00
#
_symmetry.space_group_name_H-M   'P 1'
#
loop_
_entity.id
_entity.type
_entity.pdbx_description
1 polymer ?
#
loop_
_entity_poly.entity_id
_entity_poly.type
_entity_poly.pdbx_seq_one_letter_code
_entity_poly.pdbx_strand_id
1 'polypeptide(L)'
;MLRFLPGHFNLAAGAYGDRALSLRDYKFVKGASDGKLRYQPKQRIEFYNFLIDTIRNFDKDVSISLCRETPEIWNNFKDHCEPKKCNCVVW
;
A
#
# COMPACT_ATOMS: atom_id res chain seq x y z
N MET A 1 2.19 -2.98 7.25
CA MET A 1 1.65 -1.62 6.97
C MET A 1 2.33 -1.10 5.72
N LEU A 2 1.61 -0.82 4.62
CA LEU A 2 2.22 -0.41 3.33
C LEU A 2 2.54 1.09 3.21
N ARG A 3 2.21 1.87 4.25
CA ARG A 3 2.30 3.33 4.25
C ARG A 3 2.89 3.78 5.58
N PHE A 4 3.86 4.68 5.54
CA PHE A 4 4.54 5.18 6.73
C PHE A 4 4.43 6.71 6.80
N LEU A 5 4.11 7.22 7.99
CA LEU A 5 4.37 8.63 8.29
C LEU A 5 5.89 8.82 8.40
N PRO A 6 6.45 9.97 7.99
CA PRO A 6 7.88 10.21 8.15
C PRO A 6 8.39 9.99 9.59
N GLY A 7 7.58 10.32 10.61
CA GLY A 7 7.92 10.10 12.02
C GLY A 7 7.92 8.63 12.47
N HIS A 8 7.37 7.69 11.69
CA HIS A 8 7.35 6.28 12.09
C HIS A 8 8.75 5.67 12.21
N PHE A 9 9.74 6.14 11.46
CA PHE A 9 11.09 5.59 11.57
C PHE A 9 11.72 5.89 12.93
N ASN A 10 11.52 7.09 13.47
CA ASN A 10 12.02 7.45 14.79
C ASN A 10 11.30 6.65 15.89
N LEU A 11 9.98 6.46 15.75
CA LEU A 11 9.21 5.61 16.66
C LEU A 11 9.68 4.16 16.62
N ALA A 12 9.90 3.62 15.42
CA ALA A 12 10.39 2.25 15.25
C ALA A 12 11.81 2.09 15.82
N ALA A 13 12.69 3.05 15.59
CA ALA A 13 14.04 3.05 16.18
C ALA A 13 13.99 3.10 17.71
N GLY A 14 13.12 3.94 18.29
CA GLY A 14 12.94 3.99 19.74
C GLY A 14 12.37 2.71 20.35
N ALA A 15 11.45 2.04 19.65
CA ALA A 15 10.80 0.83 20.15
C ALA A 15 11.62 -0.45 19.92
N TYR A 16 12.36 -0.53 18.81
CA TYR A 16 12.97 -1.78 18.34
C TYR A 16 14.50 -1.69 18.14
N GLY A 17 15.10 -0.52 18.35
CA GLY A 17 16.54 -0.30 18.20
C GLY A 17 17.03 -0.69 16.81
N ASP A 18 18.14 -1.42 16.76
CA ASP A 18 18.81 -1.83 15.52
C ASP A 18 17.94 -2.67 14.59
N ARG A 19 16.90 -3.35 15.13
CA ARG A 19 15.96 -4.13 14.31
C ARG A 19 15.15 -3.25 13.35
N ALA A 20 15.06 -1.94 13.60
CA ALA A 20 14.39 -0.99 12.74
C ALA A 20 15.32 -0.34 11.69
N LEU A 21 16.62 -0.62 11.69
CA LEU A 21 17.58 -0.01 10.74
C LEU A 21 17.24 -0.37 9.30
N SER A 22 16.89 -1.64 9.04
CA SER A 22 16.48 -2.10 7.71
C SER A 22 15.27 -1.35 7.16
N LEU A 23 14.36 -0.90 8.04
CA LEU A 23 13.24 -0.07 7.67
C LEU A 23 13.72 1.35 7.31
N ARG A 24 14.60 1.94 8.12
CA ARG A 24 15.12 3.30 7.88
C ARG A 24 15.94 3.39 6.59
N ASP A 25 16.74 2.38 6.31
CA ASP A 25 17.66 2.35 5.15
C ASP A 25 16.93 2.00 3.84
N TYR A 26 15.66 1.60 3.94
CA TYR A 26 14.86 1.28 2.78
C TYR A 26 14.51 2.52 1.94
N LYS A 27 14.62 2.38 0.62
CA LYS A 27 14.29 3.45 -0.34
C LYS A 27 12.79 3.56 -0.55
N PHE A 28 12.06 4.11 0.42
CA PHE A 28 10.66 4.46 0.26
C PHE A 28 10.48 5.66 -0.68
N VAL A 29 9.31 5.71 -1.33
CA VAL A 29 8.91 6.82 -2.20
C VAL A 29 7.77 7.61 -1.56
N LYS A 30 7.64 8.88 -1.96
CA LYS A 30 6.42 9.64 -1.67
C LYS A 30 5.25 8.93 -2.37
N GLY A 31 4.19 8.64 -1.61
CA GLY A 31 2.99 8.05 -2.20
C GLY A 31 2.02 9.10 -2.72
N ALA A 32 0.72 8.82 -2.61
CA ALA A 32 -0.34 9.74 -3.03
C ALA A 32 -0.36 11.04 -2.18
N SER A 33 -1.39 11.86 -2.38
CA SER A 33 -1.57 13.18 -1.74
C SER A 33 -1.67 13.19 -0.21
N ASP A 34 -1.52 12.05 0.48
CA ASP A 34 -1.63 11.92 1.93
C ASP A 34 -0.32 12.14 2.70
N GLY A 35 0.77 12.50 2.00
CA GLY A 35 2.07 12.79 2.60
C GLY A 35 2.78 11.57 3.20
N LYS A 36 2.27 10.35 2.98
CA LYS A 36 2.84 9.11 3.51
C LYS A 36 3.84 8.49 2.54
N LEU A 37 4.90 7.92 3.10
CA LEU A 37 5.90 7.14 2.39
C LEU A 37 5.37 5.74 2.09
N ARG A 38 5.79 5.17 0.95
CA ARG A 38 5.32 3.88 0.44
C ARG A 38 6.47 3.09 -0.18
N TYR A 39 6.29 1.78 -0.30
CA TYR A 39 7.20 0.92 -1.06
C TYR A 39 7.25 1.31 -2.54
N GLN A 40 8.29 0.86 -3.23
CA GLN A 40 8.47 1.11 -4.65
C GLN A 40 7.28 0.56 -5.45
N PRO A 41 6.87 1.19 -6.58
CA PRO A 41 5.70 0.76 -7.35
C PRO A 41 5.69 -0.73 -7.69
N LYS A 42 6.84 -1.28 -8.16
CA LYS A 42 6.99 -2.70 -8.51
C LYS A 42 6.59 -3.65 -7.37
N GLN A 43 7.05 -3.38 -6.16
CA GLN A 43 6.75 -4.23 -5.00
C GLN A 43 5.29 -4.11 -4.55
N ARG A 44 4.72 -2.91 -4.70
CA ARG A 44 3.30 -2.71 -4.40
C ARG A 44 2.43 -3.46 -5.39
N ILE A 45 2.77 -3.43 -6.68
CA ILE A 45 2.07 -4.22 -7.73
C ILE A 45 2.15 -5.71 -7.40
N GLU A 46 3.35 -6.23 -7.12
CA GLU A 46 3.55 -7.63 -6.74
C GLU A 46 2.71 -8.03 -5.52
N PHE A 47 2.75 -7.21 -4.46
CA PHE A 47 1.98 -7.45 -3.25
C PHE A 47 0.46 -7.39 -3.49
N TYR A 48 -0.02 -6.42 -4.28
CA TYR A 48 -1.44 -6.29 -4.59
C TYR A 48 -1.95 -7.42 -5.47
N ASN A 49 -1.19 -7.86 -6.48
CA ASN A 49 -1.52 -9.05 -7.27
C ASN A 49 -1.71 -10.27 -6.35
N PHE A 50 -0.73 -10.55 -5.49
CA PHE A 50 -0.81 -11.66 -4.56
C PHE A 50 -2.07 -11.61 -3.68
N LEU A 51 -2.39 -10.44 -3.12
CA LEU A 51 -3.58 -10.29 -2.28
C LEU A 51 -4.88 -10.43 -3.09
N ILE A 52 -4.98 -9.79 -4.25
CA ILE A 52 -6.16 -9.83 -5.10
C ILE A 52 -6.44 -11.26 -5.54
N ASP A 53 -5.41 -11.97 -6.02
CA ASP A 53 -5.51 -13.35 -6.45
C ASP A 53 -5.93 -14.26 -5.29
N THR A 54 -5.29 -14.08 -4.13
CA THR A 54 -5.63 -14.84 -2.93
C THR A 54 -7.09 -14.64 -2.55
N ILE A 55 -7.55 -13.39 -2.46
CA ILE A 55 -8.92 -13.06 -2.09
C ILE A 55 -9.92 -13.65 -3.11
N ARG A 56 -9.63 -13.49 -4.41
CA ARG A 56 -10.52 -13.98 -5.49
C ARG A 56 -10.53 -15.48 -5.68
N ASN A 57 -9.50 -16.18 -5.22
CA ASN A 57 -9.52 -17.64 -5.15
C ASN A 57 -10.57 -18.15 -4.14
N PHE A 58 -10.92 -17.36 -3.13
CA PHE A 58 -11.98 -17.70 -2.17
C PHE A 58 -13.35 -17.17 -2.60
N ASP A 59 -13.43 -15.93 -3.07
CA ASP A 59 -14.67 -15.31 -3.57
C ASP A 59 -14.37 -14.46 -4.81
N LYS A 60 -14.88 -14.89 -5.97
CA LYS A 60 -14.60 -14.24 -7.26
C LYS A 60 -15.29 -12.89 -7.41
N ASP A 61 -16.41 -12.69 -6.72
CA ASP A 61 -17.30 -11.54 -6.93
C ASP A 61 -17.05 -10.42 -5.91
N VAL A 62 -16.13 -10.64 -4.98
CA VAL A 62 -15.74 -9.63 -3.99
C VAL A 62 -15.19 -8.37 -4.66
N SER A 63 -15.77 -7.23 -4.29
CA SER A 63 -15.30 -5.92 -4.72
C SER A 63 -13.99 -5.57 -4.02
N ILE A 64 -12.96 -5.19 -4.78
CA ILE A 64 -11.65 -4.79 -4.25
C ILE A 64 -11.31 -3.39 -4.76
N SER A 65 -10.87 -2.52 -3.85
CA SER A 65 -10.46 -1.15 -4.16
C SER A 65 -9.15 -0.77 -3.48
N LEU A 66 -8.27 -0.05 -4.17
CA LEU A 66 -6.96 0.37 -3.67
C LEU A 66 -7.01 1.80 -3.07
N CYS A 67 -7.16 1.88 -1.75
CA CYS A 67 -7.32 3.15 -1.02
C CYS A 67 -6.12 4.10 -1.15
N ARG A 68 -6.36 5.34 -1.61
CA ARG A 68 -5.36 6.42 -1.69
C ARG A 68 -4.05 5.96 -2.34
N GLU A 69 -4.19 5.22 -3.44
CA GLU A 69 -3.07 4.82 -4.26
C GLU A 69 -2.75 5.86 -5.34
N THR A 70 -1.53 5.78 -5.88
CA THR A 70 -1.07 6.69 -6.95
C THR A 70 -1.74 6.36 -8.28
N PRO A 71 -1.85 7.32 -9.22
CA PRO A 71 -2.38 7.05 -10.56
C PRO A 71 -1.64 5.93 -11.30
N GLU A 72 -0.31 5.85 -11.12
CA GLU A 72 0.52 4.76 -11.65
C GLU A 72 0.03 3.38 -11.21
N ILE A 73 -0.22 3.19 -9.90
CA ILE A 73 -0.73 1.92 -9.38
C ILE A 73 -2.14 1.68 -9.90
N TRP A 74 -3.02 2.69 -9.87
CA TRP A 74 -4.38 2.55 -10.38
C TRP A 74 -4.43 2.12 -11.86
N ASN A 75 -3.55 2.65 -12.71
CA ASN A 75 -3.50 2.26 -14.11
C ASN A 75 -3.17 0.78 -14.32
N ASN A 76 -2.40 0.17 -13.41
CA ASN A 76 -2.10 -1.26 -13.45
C ASN A 76 -3.29 -2.15 -13.02
N PHE A 77 -4.20 -1.62 -12.19
CA PHE A 77 -5.30 -2.39 -11.59
C PHE A 77 -6.70 -1.95 -12.03
N LYS A 78 -6.82 -1.05 -13.01
CA LYS A 78 -8.10 -0.49 -13.47
C LYS A 78 -9.13 -1.54 -13.88
N ASP A 79 -8.68 -2.67 -14.43
CA ASP A 79 -9.55 -3.77 -14.90
C ASP A 79 -9.80 -4.82 -13.81
N HIS A 80 -9.08 -4.73 -12.69
CA HIS A 80 -9.10 -5.71 -11.60
C HIS A 80 -9.63 -5.13 -10.29
N CYS A 81 -9.75 -3.82 -10.16
CA CYS A 81 -10.15 -3.14 -8.93
C CYS A 81 -11.11 -2.01 -9.24
N GLU A 82 -12.04 -1.77 -8.33
CA GLU A 82 -13.09 -0.77 -8.49
C GLU A 82 -12.65 0.56 -7.85
N PRO A 83 -12.41 1.62 -8.64
CA PRO A 83 -12.10 2.92 -8.09
C PRO A 83 -13.29 3.44 -7.28
N LYS A 84 -13.00 4.15 -6.18
CA LYS A 84 -13.98 4.85 -5.31
C LYS A 84 -14.89 3.95 -4.44
N LYS A 85 -14.86 2.62 -4.57
CA LYS A 85 -15.50 1.67 -3.62
C LYS A 85 -14.62 1.30 -2.42
N CYS A 86 -13.83 2.26 -1.94
CA CYS A 86 -12.96 2.03 -0.79
C CYS A 86 -13.72 2.33 0.50
N ASN A 87 -13.62 1.48 1.52
CA ASN A 87 -14.26 1.64 2.85
C ASN A 87 -14.05 3.01 3.53
N CYS A 88 -13.11 3.82 3.04
CA CYS A 88 -12.87 5.19 3.51
C CYS A 88 -13.73 6.26 2.81
N VAL A 89 -14.56 5.87 1.83
CA VAL A 89 -15.46 6.74 1.08
C VAL A 89 -16.88 6.27 1.42
N VAL A 90 -17.73 7.18 1.90
CA VAL A 90 -19.15 6.89 2.04
C VAL A 90 -19.75 6.92 0.63
N TRP A 91 -20.30 5.79 0.20
CA TRP A 91 -20.98 5.62 -1.09
C TRP A 91 -22.49 5.61 -0.92
#